data_AF-A0A183HNK7-F1
#
_entry.id   AF-A0A183HNK7-F1
#
_cell.length_a   1.000
_cell.length_b   1.000
_cell.length_c   1.000
_cell.angle_alpha   90.00
_cell.angle_beta   90.00
_cell.angle_gamma   90.00
#
_symmetry.space_group_name_H-M   'P 1'
#
loop_
_entity.id
_entity.type
_entity.pdbx_description
1 polymer ?
#
loop_
_entity_poly.entity_id
_entity_poly.type
_entity_poly.pdbx_seq_one_letter_code
_entity_poly.pdbx_strand_id
1 'polypeptide(L)'
;MLIARLDRIIIYLRIVHSIDFYNHGEYPNEDVMPNRCGMMHVRGAPPSASQWGTDDNGKTLVAQKFVTDFIAGFNNRIETALMNETSLNESELNSLGRKDIEKEVESFITANCVELAKDKWLCPLSGKKFKGPEFIRKHLTTKHGEKLDQVRQEVHFYCLRLIL
;
A
#
# COMPACT_ATOMS: atom_id res chain seq x y z
N MET A 1 -16.46 20.30 26.43
CA MET A 1 -15.21 20.64 25.72
C MET A 1 -14.60 19.47 24.93
N LEU A 2 -14.58 18.24 25.45
CA LEU A 2 -13.96 17.09 24.76
C LEU A 2 -14.67 16.69 23.46
N ILE A 3 -16.01 16.61 23.49
CA ILE A 3 -16.83 16.22 22.32
C ILE A 3 -16.57 17.14 21.12
N ALA A 4 -16.57 18.46 21.32
CA ALA A 4 -16.30 19.41 20.24
C ALA A 4 -14.91 19.25 19.60
N ARG A 5 -13.90 18.79 20.36
CA ARG A 5 -12.58 18.49 19.82
C ARG A 5 -12.58 17.20 19.02
N LEU A 6 -13.26 16.18 19.53
CA LEU A 6 -13.46 14.90 18.82
C LEU A 6 -14.18 15.13 17.49
N ASP A 7 -15.24 15.93 17.48
CA ASP A 7 -16.02 16.20 16.27
C ASP A 7 -15.16 16.90 15.20
N ARG A 8 -14.26 17.81 15.58
CA ARG A 8 -13.30 18.42 14.63
C ARG A 8 -12.38 17.40 14.00
N ILE A 9 -11.89 16.44 14.77
CA ILE A 9 -11.02 15.36 14.28
C ILE A 9 -11.80 14.44 13.34
N ILE A 10 -13.01 14.02 13.72
CA ILE A 10 -13.86 13.14 12.91
C ILE A 10 -14.25 13.83 11.59
N ILE A 11 -14.61 15.11 11.63
CA ILE A 11 -14.93 15.88 10.42
C ILE A 11 -13.71 16.02 9.52
N TYR A 12 -12.53 16.29 10.09
CA TYR A 12 -11.28 16.35 9.32
C TYR A 12 -10.99 15.01 8.63
N LEU A 13 -11.09 13.89 9.36
CA LEU A 13 -10.93 12.55 8.80
C LEU A 13 -11.91 12.28 7.66
N ARG A 14 -13.18 12.67 7.81
CA ARG A 14 -14.21 12.43 6.81
C ARG A 14 -14.05 13.27 5.54
N ILE A 15 -13.72 14.55 5.68
CA ILE A 15 -13.64 15.49 4.55
C ILE A 15 -12.31 15.37 3.79
N VAL A 16 -11.20 15.17 4.50
CA VAL A 16 -9.86 15.19 3.91
C VAL A 16 -9.40 13.80 3.50
N HIS A 17 -9.68 12.80 4.34
CA HIS A 17 -9.18 11.44 4.15
C HIS A 17 -10.27 10.45 3.71
N SER A 18 -11.52 10.89 3.55
CA SER A 18 -12.65 10.03 3.21
C SER A 18 -12.85 8.85 4.18
N ILE A 19 -12.43 9.03 5.45
CA ILE A 19 -12.55 8.02 6.51
C ILE A 19 -13.82 8.27 7.32
N ASP A 20 -14.68 7.27 7.39
CA ASP A 20 -15.82 7.25 8.29
C ASP A 20 -15.45 6.55 9.61
N PHE A 21 -15.18 7.38 10.62
CA PHE A 21 -14.74 6.92 11.94
C PHE A 21 -15.72 5.96 12.62
N TYR A 22 -17.03 6.22 12.55
CA TYR A 22 -18.01 5.39 13.25
C TYR A 22 -18.36 4.11 12.47
N ASN A 23 -18.15 4.12 11.15
CA ASN A 23 -18.26 2.92 10.32
C ASN A 23 -16.98 2.07 10.28
N HIS A 24 -15.84 2.60 10.75
CA HIS A 24 -14.53 1.94 10.69
C HIS A 24 -14.08 1.64 9.24
N GLY A 25 -14.43 2.52 8.29
CA GLY A 25 -14.17 2.28 6.87
C GLY A 25 -13.72 3.54 6.14
N GLU A 26 -13.04 3.34 5.02
CA GLU A 26 -12.61 4.40 4.11
C GLU A 26 -13.36 4.34 2.78
N TYR A 27 -13.50 5.49 2.13
CA TYR A 27 -14.05 5.65 0.79
C TYR A 27 -12.93 6.12 -0.16
N PRO A 28 -12.05 5.22 -0.62
CA PRO A 28 -10.78 5.60 -1.27
C PRO A 28 -10.96 6.34 -2.59
N ASN A 29 -12.05 6.08 -3.31
CA ASN A 29 -12.34 6.67 -4.63
C ASN A 29 -13.48 7.69 -4.59
N GLU A 30 -13.76 8.28 -3.43
CA GLU A 30 -14.91 9.18 -3.27
C GLU A 30 -14.80 10.49 -4.06
N ASP A 31 -13.57 10.91 -4.41
CA ASP A 31 -13.30 12.08 -5.23
C ASP A 31 -13.76 11.93 -6.70
N VAL A 32 -13.74 10.70 -7.21
CA VAL A 32 -14.20 10.35 -8.56
C VAL A 32 -15.67 9.87 -8.62
N MET A 33 -16.30 9.65 -7.46
CA MET A 33 -17.71 9.28 -7.40
C MET A 33 -18.64 10.47 -7.69
N PRO A 34 -19.86 10.22 -8.23
CA PRO A 34 -20.84 11.29 -8.51
C PRO A 34 -21.20 12.13 -7.28
N ASN A 35 -21.29 11.48 -6.12
CA ASN A 35 -21.55 12.15 -4.84
C ASN A 35 -20.27 12.16 -4.00
N ARG A 36 -19.58 13.29 -3.99
CA ARG A 36 -18.41 13.51 -3.14
C ARG A 36 -18.86 13.74 -1.69
N CYS A 37 -18.20 13.08 -0.74
CA CYS A 37 -18.54 13.13 0.69
C CYS A 37 -20.00 12.71 0.96
N GLY A 38 -20.39 11.52 0.48
CA GLY A 38 -21.77 11.02 0.53
C GLY A 38 -22.26 10.66 1.93
N MET A 39 -21.98 9.43 2.38
CA MET A 39 -22.47 8.93 3.68
C MET A 39 -21.51 9.27 4.83
N MET A 40 -22.06 9.58 6.01
CA MET A 40 -21.31 9.78 7.24
C MET A 40 -22.10 9.21 8.42
N HIS A 41 -21.50 8.27 9.15
CA HIS A 41 -22.10 7.72 10.36
C HIS A 41 -21.89 8.69 11.54
N VAL A 42 -22.88 8.75 12.42
CA VAL A 42 -22.91 9.64 13.58
C VAL A 42 -23.28 8.86 14.84
N ARG A 43 -23.07 9.47 16.01
CA ARG A 43 -23.49 8.88 17.29
C ARG A 43 -25.00 8.68 17.31
N GLY A 44 -25.44 7.50 17.75
CA GLY A 44 -26.85 7.21 17.98
C GLY A 44 -27.44 7.99 19.16
N ALA A 45 -28.74 7.85 19.35
CA ALA A 45 -29.42 8.41 20.52
C ALA A 45 -28.77 7.90 21.81
N PRO A 46 -28.72 8.74 22.87
CA PRO A 46 -28.19 8.31 24.15
C PRO A 46 -28.95 7.08 24.67
N PRO A 47 -28.28 6.18 25.39
CA PRO A 47 -28.91 4.96 25.88
C PRO A 47 -30.15 5.25 26.73
N SER A 48 -31.24 4.54 26.46
CA SER A 48 -32.52 4.74 27.14
C SER A 48 -32.62 3.91 28.42
N ALA A 49 -33.38 4.42 29.39
CA ALA A 49 -33.70 3.70 30.63
C ALA A 49 -34.39 2.34 30.35
N SER A 50 -35.20 2.25 29.30
CA SER A 50 -35.84 1.00 28.86
C SER A 50 -34.85 -0.06 28.38
N GLN A 51 -33.69 0.36 27.87
CA GLN A 51 -32.69 -0.56 27.35
C GLN A 51 -31.70 -0.99 28.42
N TRP A 52 -31.25 -0.06 29.27
CA TRP A 52 -30.12 -0.27 30.19
C TRP A 52 -30.44 -0.07 31.68
N GLY A 53 -31.69 0.26 32.04
CA GLY A 53 -32.09 0.54 33.42
C GLY A 53 -31.55 1.86 33.96
N THR A 54 -31.98 2.25 35.16
CA THR A 54 -31.53 3.46 35.86
C THR A 54 -31.24 3.17 37.32
N ASP A 55 -30.29 3.89 37.92
CA ASP A 55 -30.10 3.91 39.37
C ASP A 55 -31.19 4.73 40.08
N ASP A 56 -31.16 4.73 41.41
CA ASP A 56 -32.08 5.50 42.27
C ASP A 56 -32.02 7.02 42.01
N ASN A 57 -30.96 7.50 41.36
CA ASN A 57 -30.75 8.90 40.99
C ASN A 57 -31.14 9.19 39.53
N GLY A 58 -31.75 8.23 38.82
CA GLY A 58 -32.19 8.38 37.44
C GLY A 58 -31.07 8.32 36.39
N LYS A 59 -29.86 7.91 36.77
CA LYS A 59 -28.73 7.75 35.84
C LYS A 59 -28.79 6.37 35.19
N THR A 60 -28.67 6.34 33.87
CA THR A 60 -28.66 5.08 33.11
C THR A 60 -27.51 4.17 33.51
N LEU A 61 -27.82 2.90 33.78
CA LEU A 61 -26.85 1.90 34.23
C LEU A 61 -26.13 1.27 33.02
N VAL A 62 -25.03 1.90 32.60
CA VAL A 62 -24.13 1.29 31.63
C VAL A 62 -23.15 0.36 32.35
N ALA A 63 -23.18 -0.93 32.05
CA ALA A 63 -22.22 -1.87 32.61
C ALA A 63 -20.80 -1.52 32.15
N GLN A 64 -19.84 -1.39 33.08
CA GLN A 64 -18.45 -1.07 32.73
C GLN A 64 -17.84 -2.09 31.78
N LYS A 65 -18.20 -3.38 31.93
CA LYS A 65 -17.78 -4.45 31.02
C LYS A 65 -18.21 -4.19 29.57
N PHE A 66 -19.45 -3.71 29.36
CA PHE A 66 -19.93 -3.36 28.03
C PHE A 66 -19.10 -2.26 27.39
N VAL A 67 -18.72 -1.22 28.16
CA VAL A 67 -17.87 -0.12 27.67
C VAL A 67 -16.50 -0.66 27.26
N THR A 68 -15.88 -1.50 28.09
CA THR A 68 -14.58 -2.09 27.80
C THR A 68 -14.62 -2.98 26.56
N ASP A 69 -15.62 -3.85 26.45
CA ASP A 69 -15.80 -4.76 25.32
C ASP A 69 -16.08 -3.97 24.02
N PHE A 70 -16.86 -2.89 24.10
CA PHE A 70 -17.11 -1.99 22.97
C PHE A 70 -15.82 -1.33 22.49
N ILE A 71 -15.00 -0.77 23.40
CA ILE A 71 -13.72 -0.13 23.04
C ILE A 71 -12.77 -1.14 22.40
N ALA A 72 -12.65 -2.34 22.97
CA ALA A 72 -11.78 -3.39 22.43
C ALA A 72 -12.21 -3.80 21.02
N GLY A 73 -13.51 -4.05 20.80
CA GLY A 73 -14.04 -4.40 19.49
C GLY A 73 -13.94 -3.25 18.47
N PHE A 74 -14.13 -2.01 18.92
CA PHE A 74 -13.97 -0.82 18.07
C PHE A 74 -12.53 -0.66 17.58
N ASN A 75 -11.56 -0.78 18.49
CA ASN A 75 -10.14 -0.68 18.16
C ASN A 75 -9.70 -1.81 17.22
N ASN A 76 -10.14 -3.04 17.47
CA ASN A 76 -9.79 -4.17 16.60
C ASN A 76 -10.33 -4.00 15.17
N ARG A 77 -11.54 -3.43 15.00
CA ARG A 77 -12.08 -3.12 13.67
C ARG A 77 -11.28 -2.03 12.97
N ILE A 78 -10.89 -0.96 13.67
CA ILE A 78 -10.03 0.08 13.10
C ILE A 78 -8.68 -0.50 12.68
N GLU A 79 -8.06 -1.29 13.54
CA GLU A 79 -6.76 -1.90 13.26
C GLU A 79 -6.82 -2.79 12.01
N THR A 80 -7.84 -3.64 11.94
CA THR A 80 -8.00 -4.57 10.82
C THR A 80 -8.41 -3.88 9.52
N ALA A 81 -9.30 -2.88 9.58
CA ALA A 81 -9.90 -2.27 8.39
C ALA A 81 -9.11 -1.06 7.85
N LEU A 82 -8.41 -0.32 8.70
CA LEU A 82 -7.77 0.96 8.34
C LEU A 82 -6.26 0.97 8.56
N MET A 83 -5.70 0.10 9.39
CA MET A 83 -4.27 0.11 9.74
C MET A 83 -3.52 -1.13 9.26
N ASN A 84 -4.19 -2.06 8.58
CA ASN A 84 -3.57 -3.29 8.13
C ASN A 84 -2.79 -3.08 6.83
N GLU A 85 -1.54 -2.65 6.96
CA GLU A 85 -0.60 -2.60 5.86
C GLU A 85 0.14 -3.93 5.78
N THR A 86 -0.15 -4.75 4.76
CA THR A 86 0.50 -6.04 4.57
C THR A 86 1.96 -5.83 4.19
N SER A 87 2.87 -5.95 5.15
CA SER A 87 4.31 -5.95 4.90
C SER A 87 4.87 -7.36 5.00
N LEU A 88 5.44 -7.88 3.91
CA LEU A 88 6.17 -9.14 3.93
C LEU A 88 7.61 -8.91 4.36
N ASN A 89 8.15 -9.82 5.16
CA ASN A 89 9.57 -9.81 5.49
C ASN A 89 10.41 -10.31 4.30
N GLU A 90 11.72 -10.07 4.35
CA GLU A 90 12.63 -10.43 3.24
C GLU A 90 12.67 -11.95 2.98
N SER A 91 12.50 -12.78 4.01
CA SER A 91 12.45 -14.24 3.88
C SER A 91 11.22 -14.71 3.10
N GLU A 92 10.06 -14.13 3.38
CA GLU A 92 8.80 -14.40 2.66
C GLU A 92 8.86 -13.91 1.23
N LEU A 93 9.43 -12.72 0.98
CA LEU A 93 9.61 -12.23 -0.38
C LEU A 93 10.54 -13.14 -1.20
N ASN A 94 11.62 -13.63 -0.59
CA ASN A 94 12.53 -14.54 -1.26
C ASN A 94 11.88 -15.89 -1.58
N SER A 95 11.03 -16.43 -0.70
CA SER A 95 10.29 -17.68 -0.97
C SER A 95 9.23 -17.51 -2.06
N LEU A 96 8.67 -16.31 -2.20
CA LEU A 96 7.77 -15.92 -3.31
C LEU A 96 8.51 -15.61 -4.62
N GLY A 97 9.84 -15.73 -4.64
CA GLY A 97 10.64 -15.57 -5.86
C GLY A 97 11.00 -14.13 -6.18
N ARG A 98 11.22 -13.29 -5.16
CA ARG A 98 11.78 -11.94 -5.32
C ARG A 98 13.00 -11.97 -6.25
N LYS A 99 12.96 -11.12 -7.26
CA LYS A 99 14.07 -10.94 -8.20
C LYS A 99 15.02 -9.84 -7.69
N ASP A 100 16.31 -10.07 -7.87
CA ASP A 100 17.34 -9.06 -7.64
C ASP A 100 17.48 -8.17 -8.87
N ILE A 101 17.44 -6.85 -8.64
CA ILE A 101 17.43 -5.85 -9.72
C ILE A 101 18.74 -5.87 -10.50
N GLU A 102 19.88 -5.86 -9.80
CA GLU A 102 21.18 -5.80 -10.44
C GLU A 102 21.47 -7.10 -11.20
N LYS A 103 21.09 -8.25 -10.64
CA LYS A 103 21.21 -9.55 -11.32
C LYS A 103 20.42 -9.61 -12.62
N GLU A 104 19.20 -9.06 -12.67
CA GLU A 104 18.38 -9.06 -13.89
C GLU A 104 18.95 -8.07 -14.93
N VAL A 105 19.42 -6.90 -14.49
CA VAL A 105 20.11 -5.92 -15.36
C VAL A 105 21.39 -6.50 -15.95
N GLU A 106 22.19 -7.19 -15.15
CA GLU A 106 23.40 -7.88 -15.61
C GLU A 106 23.09 -9.02 -16.58
N SER A 107 22.02 -9.76 -16.29
CA SER A 107 21.53 -10.82 -17.17
C SER A 107 21.05 -10.25 -18.51
N PHE A 108 20.41 -9.07 -18.50
CA PHE A 108 20.01 -8.34 -19.70
C PHE A 108 21.22 -7.83 -20.51
N ILE A 109 22.24 -7.28 -19.85
CA ILE A 109 23.49 -6.85 -20.50
C ILE A 109 24.19 -8.04 -21.15
N THR A 110 24.27 -9.16 -20.44
CA THR A 110 24.91 -10.40 -20.91
C THR A 110 24.16 -11.00 -22.09
N ALA A 111 22.83 -11.06 -22.03
CA ALA A 111 21.99 -11.53 -23.14
C ALA A 111 22.14 -10.66 -24.40
N ASN A 112 22.47 -9.38 -24.23
CA ASN A 112 22.74 -8.44 -25.31
C ASN A 112 24.21 -8.35 -25.72
N CYS A 113 25.04 -9.30 -25.28
CA CYS A 113 26.46 -9.37 -25.58
C CYS A 113 26.79 -10.72 -26.25
N VAL A 114 26.71 -10.78 -27.58
CA VAL A 114 26.86 -12.03 -28.35
C VAL A 114 28.22 -12.05 -29.05
N GLU A 115 29.01 -13.10 -28.81
CA GLU A 115 30.26 -13.34 -29.55
C GLU A 115 29.96 -14.03 -30.89
N LEU A 116 30.33 -13.40 -32.00
CA LEU A 116 30.17 -13.96 -33.34
C LEU A 116 31.41 -14.73 -33.80
N ALA A 117 32.58 -14.21 -33.45
CA ALA A 117 33.88 -14.79 -33.69
C ALA A 117 34.89 -14.16 -32.71
N LYS A 118 36.09 -14.72 -32.62
CA LYS A 118 37.16 -14.17 -31.79
C LYS A 118 37.35 -12.67 -32.08
N ASP A 119 37.31 -11.86 -31.01
CA ASP A 119 37.41 -10.38 -31.05
C ASP A 119 36.30 -9.66 -31.85
N LYS A 120 35.19 -10.35 -32.14
CA LYS A 120 34.03 -9.80 -32.86
C LYS A 120 32.74 -10.08 -32.09
N TRP A 121 32.26 -9.04 -31.42
CA TRP A 121 31.05 -9.06 -30.60
C TRP A 121 29.94 -8.25 -31.27
N LEU A 122 28.69 -8.61 -31.03
CA LEU A 122 27.49 -7.95 -31.55
C LEU A 122 26.53 -7.65 -30.40
N CYS A 123 25.96 -6.44 -30.41
CA CYS A 123 24.81 -6.11 -29.57
C CYS A 123 23.52 -6.35 -30.36
N PRO A 124 22.67 -7.34 -29.99
CA PRO A 124 21.41 -7.62 -30.68
C PRO A 124 20.43 -6.44 -30.63
N LEU A 125 20.45 -5.66 -29.55
CA LEU A 125 19.58 -4.50 -29.36
C LEU A 125 19.81 -3.39 -30.38
N SER A 126 21.07 -3.15 -30.78
CA SER A 126 21.45 -2.04 -31.66
C SER A 126 22.01 -2.47 -33.02
N GLY A 127 22.31 -3.76 -33.19
CA GLY A 127 22.96 -4.32 -34.39
C GLY A 127 24.43 -3.90 -34.56
N LYS A 128 25.03 -3.19 -33.59
CA LYS A 128 26.41 -2.70 -33.70
C LYS A 128 27.43 -3.76 -33.31
N LYS A 129 28.54 -3.79 -34.05
CA LYS A 129 29.68 -4.70 -33.81
C LYS A 129 30.75 -4.02 -32.96
N PHE A 130 31.37 -4.78 -32.06
CA PHE A 130 32.36 -4.32 -31.10
C PHE A 130 33.55 -5.28 -31.04
N LYS A 131 34.69 -4.79 -30.53
CA LYS A 131 35.92 -5.58 -30.35
C LYS A 131 35.99 -6.33 -29.00
N GLY A 132 35.00 -6.16 -28.14
CA GLY A 132 34.97 -6.78 -26.82
C GLY A 132 33.67 -6.51 -26.06
N PRO A 133 33.35 -7.32 -25.04
CA PRO A 133 32.11 -7.24 -24.27
C PRO A 133 32.02 -5.95 -23.43
N GLU A 134 33.14 -5.46 -22.92
CA GLU A 134 33.20 -4.22 -22.13
C GLU A 134 32.69 -2.99 -22.91
N PHE A 135 32.95 -2.96 -24.21
CA PHE A 135 32.46 -1.90 -25.09
C PHE A 135 30.94 -1.97 -25.28
N ILE A 136 30.36 -3.18 -25.28
CA ILE A 136 28.92 -3.38 -25.36
C ILE A 136 28.26 -2.94 -24.04
N ARG A 137 28.83 -3.31 -22.89
CA ARG A 137 28.35 -2.84 -21.58
C ARG A 137 28.30 -1.32 -21.53
N LYS A 138 29.41 -0.64 -21.87
CA LYS A 138 29.45 0.83 -21.92
C LYS A 138 28.49 1.42 -22.94
N HIS A 139 28.29 0.75 -24.09
CA HIS A 139 27.32 1.17 -25.09
C HIS A 139 25.88 1.08 -24.57
N LEU A 140 25.51 -0.02 -23.92
CA LEU A 140 24.17 -0.21 -23.34
C LEU A 140 23.90 0.82 -22.23
N THR A 141 24.85 1.03 -21.32
CA THR A 141 24.67 2.00 -20.23
C THR A 141 24.61 3.45 -20.70
N THR A 142 25.29 3.81 -21.79
CA THR A 142 25.31 5.21 -22.29
C THR A 142 24.27 5.52 -23.36
N LYS A 143 23.91 4.54 -24.21
CA LYS A 143 23.00 4.75 -25.35
C LYS A 143 21.65 4.08 -25.20
N HIS A 144 21.54 3.08 -24.33
CA HIS A 144 20.31 2.33 -24.08
C HIS A 144 19.94 2.32 -22.59
N GLY A 145 20.26 3.41 -21.88
CA GLY A 145 19.94 3.57 -20.45
C GLY A 145 18.45 3.40 -20.17
N GLU A 146 17.59 3.96 -21.03
CA GLU A 146 16.13 3.79 -20.93
C GLU A 146 15.69 2.32 -20.92
N LYS A 147 16.40 1.45 -21.68
CA LYS A 147 16.08 0.02 -21.70
C LYS A 147 16.53 -0.69 -20.43
N LEU A 148 17.64 -0.28 -19.82
CA LEU A 148 18.07 -0.79 -18.52
C LEU A 148 17.10 -0.33 -17.43
N ASP A 149 16.65 0.92 -17.48
CA ASP A 149 15.66 1.45 -16.52
C ASP A 149 14.31 0.75 -16.67
N GLN A 150 13.89 0.41 -17.89
CA GLN A 150 12.71 -0.41 -18.13
C GLN A 150 12.83 -1.78 -17.45
N VAL A 151 13.97 -2.47 -17.57
CA VAL A 151 14.21 -3.75 -16.89
C VAL A 151 14.14 -3.58 -15.36
N ARG A 152 14.73 -2.52 -14.80
CA ARG A 152 14.65 -2.22 -13.37
C ARG A 152 13.20 -2.00 -12.92
N GLN A 153 12.43 -1.26 -13.69
CA GLN A 153 11.01 -1.01 -13.42
C GLN A 153 10.18 -2.30 -13.51
N GLU A 154 10.44 -3.16 -14.48
CA GLU A 154 9.75 -4.45 -14.62
C GLU A 154 10.04 -5.38 -13.43
N VAL A 155 11.29 -5.41 -12.95
CA VAL A 155 11.65 -6.16 -11.73
C VAL A 155 10.97 -5.56 -10.50
N HIS A 156 10.98 -4.24 -10.35
CA HIS A 156 10.29 -3.58 -9.24
C HIS A 156 8.78 -3.84 -9.26
N PHE A 157 8.14 -3.76 -10.43
CA PHE A 157 6.72 -4.05 -10.60
C PHE A 157 6.40 -5.52 -10.28
N TYR A 158 7.25 -6.45 -10.73
CA TYR A 158 7.12 -7.86 -10.37
C TYR A 158 7.20 -8.07 -8.86
N CYS A 159 8.20 -7.46 -8.20
CA CYS A 159 8.37 -7.57 -6.75
C CYS A 159 7.23 -6.91 -5.97
N LEU A 160 6.71 -5.76 -6.41
CA LEU A 160 5.55 -5.12 -5.80
C LEU A 160 4.30 -6.02 -5.88
N ARG A 161 4.13 -6.73 -7.00
CA ARG A 161 3.04 -7.67 -7.21
C ARG A 161 3.14 -8.94 -6.34
N LEU A 162 4.30 -9.24 -5.75
CA LEU A 162 4.40 -10.35 -4.78
C LEU A 162 3.71 -10.02 -3.44
N ILE A 163 3.45 -8.74 -3.17
CA ILE A 163 2.87 -8.25 -1.90
C ILE A 163 1.35 -8.02 -2.02
N LEU A 164 0.81 -7.94 -3.25
CA LEU A 164 -0.60 -7.73 -3.56
C LEU A 164 -1.32 -9.05 -3.87
#